data_AF-G0N1D6-F1
#
_entry.id   AF-G0N1D6-F1
#
_cell.length_a   1.000
_cell.length_b   1.000
_cell.length_c   1.000
_cell.angle_alpha   90.00
_cell.angle_beta   90.00
_cell.angle_gamma   90.00
#
_symmetry.space_group_name_H-M   'P 1'
#
loop_
_entity.id
_entity.type
_entity.pdbx_description
1 polymer ?
#
loop_
_entity_poly.entity_id
_entity_poly.type
_entity_poly.pdbx_seq_one_letter_code
_entity_poly.pdbx_strand_id
1 'polypeptide(L)'
;MPCNCNFSLPEFDLLEKTPIFVVFVILLQTFTLFSFPVYIFIFFKNRKNEKNKPISQISNHIFKSLVFMYFSIFITCCGVFLYFFLEKLPIFELVIAIALFGVPTCTVIFDANNFILSIFAIQKYLFHFFPKTENYLKFSDRFLKWFSLFIILVFVIKNVAPFYIWDMDIKLNSTKKVMNWMEKYFNSSVYIFINLLSFVSMILIYSIFIDVRELKKLNKKLYTKKSQVYLFWQLAVIFTGRLTQLPFLYYYLNHLPLNQLINTHRIIDLFMTPFLYQVAYIGCNRAILKRALSCRKRVQPILN
;
A
#
# COMPACT_ATOMS: atom_id res chain seq x y z
N MET A 1 13.11 -19.76 52.83
CA MET A 1 12.70 -20.18 51.48
C MET A 1 12.66 -18.95 50.59
N PRO A 2 13.61 -18.74 49.66
CA PRO A 2 13.41 -17.79 48.59
C PRO A 2 12.76 -18.52 47.40
N CYS A 3 11.59 -18.05 46.96
CA CYS A 3 10.98 -18.49 45.72
C CYS A 3 11.87 -18.05 44.55
N ASN A 4 12.60 -19.00 43.96
CA ASN A 4 13.21 -18.85 42.65
C ASN A 4 12.10 -18.78 41.60
N CYS A 5 11.59 -17.58 41.34
CA CYS A 5 10.89 -17.30 40.08
C CYS A 5 11.94 -17.17 39.00
N ASN A 6 12.32 -18.29 38.39
CA ASN A 6 13.01 -18.30 37.11
C ASN A 6 12.11 -17.61 36.08
N PHE A 7 12.40 -16.34 35.83
CA PHE A 7 11.82 -15.56 34.73
C PHE A 7 12.47 -16.06 33.43
N SER A 8 12.01 -17.22 32.94
CA SER A 8 12.41 -17.71 31.62
C SER A 8 11.91 -16.72 30.56
N LEU A 9 12.87 -16.25 29.76
CA LEU A 9 12.77 -15.13 28.83
C LEU A 9 11.67 -15.28 27.76
N PRO A 10 10.99 -14.18 27.36
CA PRO A 10 10.06 -14.15 26.22
C PRO A 10 10.71 -14.36 24.83
N GLU A 11 12.02 -14.65 24.77
CA GLU A 11 12.75 -14.85 23.52
C GLU A 11 12.47 -16.20 22.85
N PHE A 12 12.12 -17.25 23.62
CA PHE A 12 11.89 -18.60 23.08
C PHE A 12 10.56 -18.70 22.30
N ASP A 13 9.50 -18.06 22.79
CA ASP A 13 8.18 -18.02 22.13
C ASP A 13 8.18 -17.19 20.82
N LEU A 14 9.09 -16.24 20.70
CA LEU A 14 9.22 -15.41 19.50
C LEU A 14 9.82 -16.21 18.34
N LEU A 15 10.77 -17.11 18.65
CA LEU A 15 11.48 -17.94 17.67
C LEU A 15 10.53 -18.94 16.99
N GLU A 16 9.60 -19.55 17.74
CA GLU A 16 8.62 -20.52 17.19
C GLU A 16 7.58 -19.87 16.26
N LYS A 17 7.31 -18.57 16.44
CA LYS A 17 6.28 -17.83 15.67
C LYS A 17 6.83 -17.05 14.46
N THR A 18 8.14 -16.87 14.37
CA THR A 18 8.80 -16.31 13.17
C THR A 18 8.56 -17.12 11.88
N PRO A 19 8.57 -18.47 11.84
CA PRO A 19 8.34 -19.22 10.61
C PRO A 19 6.93 -19.01 10.04
N ILE A 20 5.88 -18.96 10.88
CA ILE A 20 4.50 -18.72 10.43
C ILE A 20 4.38 -17.36 9.73
N PHE A 21 4.95 -16.32 10.33
CA PHE A 21 4.97 -14.96 9.75
C PHE A 21 5.70 -14.93 8.41
N VAL A 22 6.88 -15.56 8.33
CA VAL A 22 7.68 -15.63 7.10
C VAL A 22 6.92 -16.36 5.99
N VAL A 23 6.33 -17.51 6.28
CA VAL A 23 5.51 -18.27 5.32
C VAL A 23 4.35 -17.43 4.82
N PHE A 24 3.64 -16.73 5.70
CA PHE A 24 2.54 -15.84 5.32
C PHE A 24 2.99 -14.72 4.37
N VAL A 25 4.12 -14.06 4.66
CA VAL A 25 4.69 -13.02 3.79
C VAL A 25 5.10 -13.59 2.42
N ILE A 26 5.72 -14.78 2.38
CA ILE A 26 6.10 -15.45 1.14
C ILE A 26 4.87 -15.78 0.29
N LEU A 27 3.80 -16.29 0.90
CA LEU A 27 2.55 -16.58 0.20
C LEU A 27 1.94 -15.31 -0.39
N LEU A 28 1.87 -14.21 0.38
CA LEU A 28 1.38 -12.91 -0.12
C LEU A 28 2.19 -12.41 -1.31
N GLN A 29 3.52 -12.49 -1.23
CA GLN A 29 4.41 -12.09 -2.33
C GLN A 29 4.22 -12.96 -3.57
N THR A 30 4.03 -14.26 -3.38
CA THR A 30 3.75 -15.21 -4.46
C THR A 30 2.46 -14.80 -5.20
N PHE A 31 1.37 -14.55 -4.47
CA PHE A 31 0.11 -14.08 -5.08
C PHE A 31 0.28 -12.74 -5.80
N THR A 32 1.03 -11.82 -5.20
CA THR A 32 1.37 -10.50 -5.75
C THR A 32 2.04 -10.64 -7.12
N LEU A 33 3.09 -11.47 -7.21
CA LEU A 33 3.82 -11.75 -8.45
C LEU A 33 2.93 -12.38 -9.52
N PHE A 34 2.09 -13.35 -9.15
CA PHE A 34 1.20 -14.02 -10.12
C PHE A 34 0.08 -13.11 -10.64
N SER A 35 -0.44 -12.18 -9.84
CA SER A 35 -1.46 -11.25 -10.29
C SER A 35 -0.92 -10.12 -11.19
N PHE A 36 0.38 -9.84 -11.13
CA PHE A 36 0.98 -8.69 -11.81
C PHE A 36 0.91 -8.74 -13.35
N PRO A 37 1.22 -9.86 -14.04
CA PRO A 37 1.07 -9.95 -15.50
C PRO A 37 -0.37 -9.70 -15.96
N VAL A 38 -1.35 -10.25 -15.23
CA VAL A 38 -2.78 -10.07 -15.52
C VAL A 38 -3.17 -8.60 -15.34
N TYR A 39 -2.69 -7.98 -14.26
CA TYR A 39 -2.88 -6.56 -14.01
C TYR A 39 -2.31 -5.68 -15.13
N ILE A 40 -1.06 -5.91 -15.54
CA ILE A 40 -0.41 -5.18 -16.64
C ILE A 40 -1.21 -5.30 -17.93
N PHE A 41 -1.62 -6.53 -18.29
CA PHE A 41 -2.38 -6.79 -19.51
C PHE A 41 -3.69 -5.98 -19.55
N ILE A 42 -4.46 -6.03 -18.46
CA ILE A 42 -5.72 -5.30 -18.35
C ILE A 42 -5.47 -3.79 -18.37
N PHE A 43 -4.43 -3.32 -17.65
CA PHE A 43 -4.08 -1.91 -17.59
C PHE A 43 -3.78 -1.33 -18.96
N PHE A 44 -2.91 -1.98 -19.75
CA PHE A 44 -2.59 -1.50 -21.09
C PHE A 44 -3.77 -1.55 -22.05
N LYS A 45 -4.61 -2.59 -21.96
CA LYS A 45 -5.83 -2.72 -22.76
C LYS A 45 -6.84 -1.61 -22.44
N ASN A 46 -6.96 -1.25 -21.16
CA ASN A 46 -7.80 -0.13 -20.72
C ASN A 46 -7.25 1.22 -21.12
N ARG A 47 -5.94 1.41 -20.98
CA ARG A 47 -5.29 2.70 -21.23
C ARG A 47 -5.58 3.22 -22.63
N LYS A 48 -5.61 2.34 -23.65
CA LYS A 48 -5.97 2.73 -25.02
C LYS A 48 -7.36 3.39 -25.12
N ASN A 49 -8.31 2.97 -24.28
CA ASN A 49 -9.70 3.44 -24.29
C ASN A 49 -9.99 4.54 -23.24
N GLU A 50 -9.05 4.83 -22.34
CA GLU A 50 -9.27 5.67 -21.17
C GLU A 50 -8.34 6.87 -21.03
N LYS A 51 -7.38 7.08 -21.94
CA LYS A 51 -6.37 8.16 -21.87
C LYS A 51 -6.92 9.52 -21.40
N ASN A 52 -8.13 9.90 -21.83
CA ASN A 52 -8.73 11.21 -21.54
C ASN A 52 -9.75 11.21 -20.38
N LYS A 53 -9.89 10.13 -19.60
CA LYS A 53 -10.90 10.01 -18.54
C LYS A 53 -10.29 10.26 -17.16
N PRO A 54 -11.01 10.86 -16.19
CA PRO A 54 -10.49 11.09 -14.83
C PRO A 54 -10.00 9.84 -14.08
N ILE A 55 -10.47 8.64 -14.46
CA ILE A 55 -9.95 7.36 -13.92
C ILE A 55 -8.50 7.13 -14.31
N SER A 56 -8.11 7.57 -15.50
CA SER A 56 -6.79 7.33 -16.05
C SER A 56 -5.73 7.96 -15.16
N GLN A 57 -6.01 9.10 -14.52
CA GLN A 57 -5.08 9.79 -13.64
C GLN A 57 -4.74 8.95 -12.40
N ILE A 58 -5.75 8.54 -11.63
CA ILE A 58 -5.57 7.76 -10.38
C ILE A 58 -4.98 6.38 -10.71
N SER A 59 -5.56 5.67 -11.67
CA SER A 59 -5.09 4.33 -12.03
C SER A 59 -3.68 4.34 -12.62
N ASN A 60 -3.29 5.37 -13.39
CA ASN A 60 -1.94 5.51 -13.92
C ASN A 60 -0.92 5.88 -12.84
N HIS A 61 -1.29 6.71 -11.87
CA HIS A 61 -0.43 6.99 -10.72
C HIS A 61 -0.15 5.69 -9.94
N ILE A 62 -1.21 4.97 -9.55
CA ILE A 62 -1.09 3.69 -8.83
C ILE A 62 -0.30 2.67 -9.65
N PHE A 63 -0.54 2.56 -10.95
CA PHE A 63 0.23 1.67 -11.83
C PHE A 63 1.72 1.99 -11.80
N LYS A 64 2.10 3.26 -11.97
CA LYS A 64 3.51 3.68 -11.94
C LYS A 64 4.14 3.43 -10.56
N SER A 65 3.42 3.75 -9.50
CA SER A 65 3.83 3.48 -8.12
C SER A 65 4.05 1.99 -7.87
N LEU A 66 3.17 1.13 -8.39
CA LEU A 66 3.33 -0.33 -8.30
C LEU A 66 4.56 -0.80 -9.06
N VAL A 67 4.74 -0.40 -10.33
CA VAL A 67 5.92 -0.79 -11.13
C VAL A 67 7.21 -0.39 -10.41
N PHE A 68 7.24 0.82 -9.83
CA PHE A 68 8.39 1.27 -9.06
C PHE A 68 8.60 0.43 -7.79
N MET A 69 7.54 0.07 -7.08
CA MET A 69 7.63 -0.81 -5.92
C MET A 69 8.17 -2.21 -6.28
N TYR A 70 7.71 -2.81 -7.38
CA TYR A 70 8.26 -4.10 -7.87
C TYR A 70 9.74 -4.00 -8.19
N PHE A 71 10.14 -2.92 -8.86
CA PHE A 71 11.54 -2.67 -9.17
C PHE A 71 12.38 -2.52 -7.89
N SER A 72 11.88 -1.81 -6.89
CA SER A 72 12.53 -1.69 -5.57
C SER A 72 12.67 -3.04 -4.85
N ILE A 73 11.61 -3.86 -4.85
CA ILE A 73 11.64 -5.20 -4.26
C ILE A 73 12.67 -6.07 -4.98
N PHE A 74 12.68 -6.07 -6.32
CA PHE A 74 13.64 -6.82 -7.12
C PHE A 74 15.08 -6.42 -6.81
N ILE A 75 15.37 -5.12 -6.75
CA ILE A 75 16.70 -4.60 -6.37
C ILE A 75 17.09 -5.10 -4.98
N THR A 76 16.18 -5.05 -4.00
CA THR A 76 16.44 -5.55 -2.66
C THR A 76 16.73 -7.06 -2.66
N CYS A 77 15.95 -7.86 -3.38
CA CYS A 77 16.20 -9.30 -3.49
C CYS A 77 17.56 -9.60 -4.14
N CYS A 78 17.91 -8.90 -5.21
CA CYS A 78 19.23 -9.02 -5.83
C CYS A 78 20.35 -8.60 -4.88
N GLY A 79 20.17 -7.50 -4.14
CA GLY A 79 21.13 -7.06 -3.12
C GLY A 79 21.33 -8.10 -2.02
N VAL A 80 20.26 -8.65 -1.47
CA VAL A 80 20.33 -9.71 -0.44
C VAL A 80 20.98 -10.98 -0.99
N PHE A 81 20.64 -11.39 -2.22
CA PHE A 81 21.30 -12.52 -2.86
C PHE A 81 22.80 -12.27 -2.99
N LEU A 82 23.21 -11.13 -3.55
CA LEU A 82 24.62 -10.76 -3.69
C LEU A 82 25.34 -10.64 -2.34
N TYR A 83 24.66 -10.19 -1.28
CA TYR A 83 25.20 -10.14 0.08
C TYR A 83 25.70 -11.51 0.55
N PHE A 84 24.91 -12.57 0.34
CA PHE A 84 25.29 -13.94 0.72
C PHE A 84 26.46 -14.50 -0.10
N PHE A 85 26.69 -14.01 -1.31
CA PHE A 85 27.76 -14.50 -2.20
C PHE A 85 29.04 -13.67 -2.17
N LEU A 86 28.98 -12.39 -1.78
CA LEU A 86 30.08 -11.43 -1.92
C LEU A 86 30.65 -10.93 -0.58
N GLU A 87 30.41 -11.65 0.52
CA GLU A 87 30.74 -11.27 1.91
C GLU A 87 32.20 -10.84 2.13
N LYS A 88 33.11 -11.18 1.21
CA LYS A 88 34.56 -10.87 1.30
C LYS A 88 35.05 -9.74 0.36
N LEU A 89 34.16 -9.10 -0.40
CA LEU A 89 34.57 -8.08 -1.37
C LEU A 89 34.35 -6.65 -0.85
N PRO A 90 35.17 -5.67 -1.26
CA PRO A 90 35.00 -4.26 -0.87
C PRO A 90 33.68 -3.62 -1.35
N ILE A 91 32.93 -4.30 -2.21
CA ILE A 91 31.61 -3.87 -2.70
C ILE A 91 30.49 -4.20 -1.69
N PHE A 92 30.81 -4.93 -0.61
CA PHE A 92 29.86 -5.39 0.40
C PHE A 92 29.01 -4.27 1.03
N GLU A 93 29.63 -3.15 1.40
CA GLU A 93 28.92 -1.99 1.97
C GLU A 93 27.93 -1.37 0.98
N LEU A 94 28.29 -1.34 -0.32
CA LEU A 94 27.42 -0.86 -1.38
C LEU A 94 26.20 -1.79 -1.57
N VAL A 95 26.39 -3.11 -1.48
CA VAL A 95 25.31 -4.10 -1.58
C VAL A 95 24.31 -3.97 -0.43
N ILE A 96 24.81 -3.74 0.80
CA ILE A 96 23.97 -3.48 1.97
C ILE A 96 23.19 -2.16 1.79
N ALA A 97 23.86 -1.09 1.35
CA ALA A 97 23.21 0.19 1.10
C ALA A 97 22.08 0.10 0.04
N ILE A 98 22.30 -0.67 -1.03
CA ILE A 98 21.29 -0.93 -2.07
C ILE A 98 20.12 -1.76 -1.53
N ALA A 99 20.39 -2.79 -0.72
CA ALA A 99 19.33 -3.61 -0.10
C ALA A 99 18.47 -2.77 0.86
N LEU A 100 19.10 -1.88 1.63
CA LEU A 100 18.46 -0.95 2.55
C LEU A 100 17.66 0.15 1.84
N PHE A 101 17.87 0.39 0.54
CA PHE A 101 17.13 1.41 -0.22
C PHE A 101 15.69 0.95 -0.57
N GLY A 102 15.47 -0.34 -0.84
CA GLY A 102 14.19 -0.79 -1.39
C GLY A 102 13.05 -0.83 -0.37
N VAL A 103 13.30 -1.20 0.89
CA VAL A 103 12.27 -1.25 1.94
C VAL A 103 11.71 0.15 2.26
N PRO A 104 12.52 1.19 2.54
CA PRO A 104 12.05 2.56 2.69
C PRO A 104 11.34 3.10 1.45
N THR A 105 11.79 2.70 0.26
CA THR A 105 11.12 3.11 -0.97
C THR A 105 9.70 2.54 -1.03
N CYS A 106 9.51 1.27 -0.66
CA CYS A 106 8.18 0.67 -0.60
C CYS A 106 7.29 1.37 0.43
N THR A 107 7.82 1.75 1.60
CA THR A 107 7.03 2.43 2.65
C THR A 107 6.60 3.82 2.20
N VAL A 108 7.48 4.58 1.56
CA VAL A 108 7.16 5.88 0.94
C VAL A 108 6.01 5.75 -0.05
N ILE A 109 6.09 4.76 -0.96
CA ILE A 109 5.07 4.53 -1.98
C ILE A 109 3.73 4.15 -1.34
N PHE A 110 3.75 3.26 -0.34
CA PHE A 110 2.54 2.85 0.38
C PHE A 110 1.86 4.04 1.07
N ASP A 111 2.62 4.80 1.87
CA ASP A 111 2.13 5.95 2.61
C ASP A 111 1.54 7.00 1.65
N ALA A 112 2.28 7.34 0.59
CA ALA A 112 1.87 8.31 -0.43
C ALA A 112 0.59 7.89 -1.16
N ASN A 113 0.49 6.64 -1.63
CA ASN A 113 -0.66 6.18 -2.40
C ASN A 113 -1.94 6.16 -1.54
N ASN A 114 -1.87 5.71 -0.29
CA ASN A 114 -3.04 5.70 0.60
C ASN A 114 -3.51 7.11 0.94
N PHE A 115 -2.57 8.04 1.13
CA PHE A 115 -2.87 9.44 1.35
C PHE A 115 -3.53 10.08 0.11
N ILE A 116 -2.98 9.85 -1.08
CA ILE A 116 -3.53 10.32 -2.36
C ILE A 116 -4.94 9.76 -2.59
N LEU A 117 -5.15 8.47 -2.38
CA LEU A 117 -6.46 7.82 -2.50
C LEU A 117 -7.49 8.47 -1.56
N SER A 118 -7.10 8.77 -0.34
CA SER A 118 -7.95 9.44 0.65
C SER A 118 -8.35 10.85 0.21
N ILE A 119 -7.40 11.63 -0.31
CA ILE A 119 -7.68 12.97 -0.84
C ILE A 119 -8.65 12.91 -2.02
N PHE A 120 -8.44 11.97 -2.95
CA PHE A 120 -9.38 11.77 -4.06
C PHE A 120 -10.76 11.36 -3.56
N ALA A 121 -10.86 10.62 -2.47
CA ALA A 121 -12.13 10.21 -1.89
C ALA A 121 -12.91 11.40 -1.35
N ILE A 122 -12.22 12.24 -0.57
CA ILE A 122 -12.76 13.50 -0.06
C ILE A 122 -13.18 14.40 -1.21
N GLN A 123 -12.34 14.56 -2.24
CA GLN A 123 -12.68 15.37 -3.42
C GLN A 123 -13.96 14.87 -4.11
N LYS A 124 -14.10 13.55 -4.33
CA LYS A 124 -15.28 12.98 -4.98
C LYS A 124 -16.54 13.10 -4.13
N TYR A 125 -16.40 12.99 -2.81
CA TYR A 125 -17.48 13.25 -1.87
C TYR A 125 -17.95 14.70 -1.96
N LEU A 126 -17.02 15.66 -1.89
CA LEU A 126 -17.33 17.09 -1.99
C LEU A 126 -18.01 17.44 -3.33
N PHE A 127 -17.53 16.89 -4.45
CA PHE A 127 -18.18 17.10 -5.76
C PHE A 127 -19.59 16.53 -5.85
N HIS A 128 -19.87 15.47 -5.11
CA HIS A 128 -21.18 14.82 -5.12
C HIS A 128 -22.20 15.60 -4.29
N PHE A 129 -21.86 15.92 -3.04
CA PHE A 129 -22.79 16.59 -2.12
C PHE A 129 -22.77 18.13 -2.22
N PHE A 130 -21.66 18.71 -2.69
CA PHE A 130 -21.49 20.16 -2.83
C PHE A 130 -20.96 20.52 -4.22
N PRO A 131 -21.79 20.46 -5.28
CA PRO A 131 -21.35 20.68 -6.67
C PRO A 131 -20.61 22.00 -6.91
N LYS A 132 -20.91 23.05 -6.12
CA LYS A 132 -20.20 24.35 -6.16
C LYS A 132 -18.69 24.20 -5.90
N THR A 133 -18.27 23.17 -5.15
CA THR A 133 -16.85 22.87 -4.89
C THR A 133 -16.10 22.40 -6.13
N GLU A 134 -16.79 21.92 -7.18
CA GLU A 134 -16.16 21.50 -8.43
C GLU A 134 -15.36 22.64 -9.08
N ASN A 135 -15.81 23.89 -8.95
CA ASN A 135 -15.11 25.03 -9.52
C ASN A 135 -13.78 25.36 -8.80
N TYR A 136 -13.65 24.98 -7.52
CA TYR A 136 -12.49 25.30 -6.69
C TYR A 136 -11.50 24.13 -6.56
N LEU A 137 -12.01 22.90 -6.51
CA LEU A 137 -11.20 21.70 -6.25
C LEU A 137 -10.96 20.86 -7.51
N LYS A 138 -11.19 21.41 -8.71
CA LYS A 138 -10.87 20.71 -9.97
C LYS A 138 -9.36 20.66 -10.17
N PHE A 139 -8.78 19.50 -9.90
CA PHE A 139 -7.36 19.30 -10.12
C PHE A 139 -7.03 19.15 -11.61
N SER A 140 -6.16 20.03 -12.13
CA SER A 140 -5.57 19.86 -13.46
C SER A 140 -4.55 18.71 -13.46
N ASP A 141 -4.31 18.09 -14.62
CA ASP A 141 -3.28 17.05 -14.76
C ASP A 141 -1.90 17.50 -14.25
N ARG A 142 -1.56 18.76 -14.56
CA ARG A 142 -0.31 19.38 -14.13
C ARG A 142 -0.25 19.52 -12.60
N PHE A 143 -1.32 20.04 -11.98
CA PHE A 143 -1.40 20.17 -10.53
C PHE A 143 -1.30 18.80 -9.84
N LEU A 144 -2.04 17.79 -10.31
CA LEU A 144 -1.99 16.44 -9.73
C LEU A 144 -0.58 15.84 -9.79
N LYS A 145 0.15 16.03 -10.88
CA LYS A 145 1.52 15.55 -11.01
C LYS A 145 2.42 16.19 -9.94
N TRP A 146 2.42 17.51 -9.84
CA TRP A 146 3.23 18.22 -8.84
C TRP A 146 2.81 17.92 -7.40
N PHE A 147 1.50 17.84 -7.16
CA PHE A 147 0.95 17.49 -5.86
C PHE A 147 1.35 16.08 -5.43
N SER A 148 1.29 15.10 -6.35
CA SER A 148 1.75 13.74 -6.07
C SER A 148 3.25 13.67 -5.77
N LEU A 149 4.07 14.44 -6.48
CA LEU A 149 5.51 14.54 -6.23
C LEU A 149 5.80 15.18 -4.87
N PHE A 150 5.06 16.23 -4.50
CA PHE A 150 5.16 16.86 -3.19
C PHE A 150 4.83 15.89 -2.06
N ILE A 151 3.73 15.12 -2.18
CA ILE A 151 3.38 14.10 -1.19
C ILE A 151 4.48 13.05 -1.05
N ILE A 152 5.01 12.56 -2.17
CA ILE A 152 6.13 11.59 -2.16
C ILE A 152 7.33 12.20 -1.43
N LEU A 153 7.69 13.45 -1.72
CA LEU A 153 8.82 14.13 -1.09
C LEU A 153 8.64 14.24 0.45
N VAL A 154 7.45 14.58 0.92
CA VAL A 154 7.13 14.63 2.35
C VAL A 154 7.37 13.26 3.01
N PHE A 155 6.91 12.18 2.37
CA PHE A 155 7.13 10.84 2.91
C PHE A 155 8.58 10.35 2.78
N VAL A 156 9.34 10.80 1.77
CA VAL A 156 10.79 10.56 1.70
C VAL A 156 11.48 11.21 2.90
N ILE A 157 11.20 12.49 3.17
CA ILE A 157 11.76 13.19 4.33
C ILE A 157 11.40 12.46 5.63
N LYS A 158 10.16 12.00 5.78
CA LYS A 158 9.71 11.21 6.94
C LYS A 158 10.54 9.94 7.16
N ASN A 159 10.92 9.23 6.09
CA ASN A 159 11.70 8.00 6.21
C ASN A 159 13.22 8.25 6.33
N VAL A 160 13.72 9.36 5.78
CA VAL A 160 15.15 9.68 5.75
C VAL A 160 15.62 10.46 7.00
N ALA A 161 14.79 11.34 7.56
CA ALA A 161 15.14 12.15 8.72
C ALA A 161 15.61 11.33 9.94
N PRO A 162 15.02 10.17 10.28
CA PRO A 162 15.51 9.33 11.38
C PRO A 162 16.96 8.86 11.20
N PHE A 163 17.40 8.58 9.96
CA PHE A 163 18.78 8.16 9.70
C PHE A 163 19.79 9.29 9.90
N TYR A 164 19.46 10.51 9.48
CA TYR A 164 20.33 11.67 9.72
C TYR A 164 20.45 12.00 11.21
N ILE A 165 19.35 11.88 11.95
CA ILE A 165 19.33 12.12 13.39
C ILE A 165 20.12 11.01 14.12
N TRP A 166 20.04 9.77 13.64
CA TRP A 166 20.84 8.66 14.16
C TRP A 166 22.35 8.90 14.01
N ASP A 167 22.81 9.32 12.83
CA ASP A 167 24.21 9.65 12.59
C ASP A 167 24.70 10.80 13.50
N MET A 168 23.86 11.82 13.69
CA MET A 168 24.16 12.94 14.60
C MET A 168 24.19 12.52 16.08
N ASP A 169 23.25 11.69 16.54
CA ASP A 169 23.20 11.18 17.92
C ASP A 169 24.42 10.30 18.24
N ILE A 170 24.88 9.47 17.29
CA ILE A 170 26.12 8.69 17.43
C ILE A 170 27.31 9.62 17.64
N LYS A 171 27.42 10.68 16.85
CA LYS A 171 28.55 11.64 16.91
C LYS A 171 28.54 12.48 18.19
N LEU A 172 27.37 12.79 18.73
CA LEU A 172 27.19 13.68 19.88
C LEU A 172 27.14 12.95 21.23
N ASN A 173 27.19 11.61 21.24
CA ASN A 173 27.07 10.78 22.46
C ASN A 173 25.81 11.12 23.30
N SER A 174 24.79 11.71 22.65
CA SER A 174 23.53 12.10 23.26
C SER A 174 22.56 10.92 23.35
N THR A 175 21.67 10.97 24.34
CA THR A 175 20.84 9.84 24.78
C THR A 175 20.10 9.12 23.65
N LYS A 176 20.23 7.78 23.58
CA LYS A 176 19.42 6.80 22.80
C LYS A 176 17.90 7.00 22.83
N LYS A 177 17.41 7.95 23.65
CA LYS A 177 16.02 8.29 23.90
C LYS A 177 15.35 9.03 22.73
N VAL A 178 16.06 9.91 22.02
CA VAL A 178 15.50 10.69 20.89
C VAL A 178 15.22 9.79 19.69
N MET A 179 16.20 8.97 19.30
CA MET A 179 16.05 7.95 18.25
C MET A 179 14.89 6.98 18.54
N ASN A 180 14.87 6.38 19.74
CA ASN A 180 13.78 5.50 20.15
C ASN A 180 12.43 6.21 20.13
N TRP A 181 12.39 7.52 20.33
CA TRP A 181 11.14 8.26 20.29
C TRP A 181 10.65 8.49 18.85
N MET A 182 11.52 8.95 17.95
CA MET A 182 11.16 9.24 16.56
C MET A 182 10.83 7.97 15.76
N GLU A 183 11.68 6.95 15.82
CA GLU A 183 11.44 5.73 15.04
C GLU A 183 10.16 5.03 15.51
N LYS A 184 9.96 4.95 16.84
CA LYS A 184 8.90 4.17 17.45
C LYS A 184 7.56 4.91 17.48
N TYR A 185 7.53 6.18 17.90
CA TYR A 185 6.26 6.89 18.09
C TYR A 185 5.84 7.71 16.88
N PHE A 186 6.76 8.41 16.20
CA PHE A 186 6.40 9.24 15.05
C PHE A 186 5.99 8.42 13.83
N ASN A 187 6.75 7.37 13.49
CA ASN A 187 6.34 6.51 12.37
C ASN A 187 5.04 5.75 12.64
N SER A 188 4.84 5.30 13.89
CA SER A 188 3.60 4.63 14.30
C SER A 188 2.40 5.58 14.26
N SER A 189 2.57 6.83 14.71
CA SER A 189 1.49 7.82 14.69
C SER A 189 1.10 8.20 13.27
N VAL A 190 2.06 8.41 12.36
CA VAL A 190 1.79 8.66 10.94
C VAL A 190 1.06 7.48 10.30
N TYR A 191 1.49 6.25 10.59
CA TYR A 191 0.82 5.05 10.09
C TYR A 191 -0.63 4.93 10.59
N ILE A 192 -0.87 5.14 11.88
CA ILE A 192 -2.22 5.15 12.47
C ILE A 192 -3.08 6.24 11.79
N PHE A 193 -2.54 7.44 11.62
CA PHE A 193 -3.22 8.55 10.96
C PHE A 193 -3.64 8.21 9.52
N ILE A 194 -2.73 7.65 8.71
CA ILE A 194 -3.04 7.25 7.32
C ILE A 194 -4.12 6.16 7.28
N ASN A 195 -4.10 5.23 8.23
CA ASN A 195 -5.13 4.19 8.33
C ASN A 195 -6.49 4.75 8.70
N LEU A 196 -6.56 5.62 9.71
CA LEU A 196 -7.80 6.32 10.09
C LEU A 196 -8.34 7.15 8.93
N LEU A 197 -7.46 7.88 8.24
CA LEU A 197 -7.82 8.67 7.06
C LEU A 197 -8.39 7.79 5.93
N SER A 198 -7.78 6.62 5.70
CA SER A 198 -8.27 5.63 4.71
C SER A 198 -9.65 5.09 5.09
N PHE A 199 -9.87 4.82 6.38
CA PHE A 199 -11.15 4.36 6.90
C PHE A 199 -12.27 5.40 6.72
N VAL A 200 -12.01 6.64 7.13
CA VAL A 200 -12.93 7.77 6.91
C VAL A 200 -13.22 7.93 5.43
N SER A 201 -12.21 7.81 4.57
CA SER A 201 -12.37 7.90 3.11
C SER A 201 -13.28 6.81 2.54
N MET A 202 -13.24 5.59 3.07
CA MET A 202 -14.18 4.53 2.72
C MET A 202 -15.60 4.96 3.05
N ILE A 203 -15.84 5.42 4.28
CA ILE A 203 -17.17 5.86 4.74
C ILE A 203 -17.71 6.95 3.81
N LEU A 204 -16.91 7.96 3.50
CA LEU A 204 -17.30 9.05 2.59
C LEU A 204 -17.73 8.53 1.21
N ILE A 205 -16.94 7.64 0.61
CA ILE A 205 -17.29 7.08 -0.70
C ILE A 205 -18.53 6.19 -0.60
N TYR A 206 -18.66 5.39 0.45
CA TYR A 206 -19.84 4.57 0.68
C TYR A 206 -21.12 5.42 0.81
N SER A 207 -21.05 6.57 1.49
CA SER A 207 -22.15 7.54 1.58
C SER A 207 -22.64 8.02 0.20
N ILE A 208 -21.72 8.22 -0.77
CA ILE A 208 -22.11 8.54 -2.15
C ILE A 208 -22.96 7.42 -2.77
N PHE A 209 -22.61 6.16 -2.53
CA PHE A 209 -23.37 5.02 -3.09
C PHE A 209 -24.76 4.89 -2.47
N ILE A 210 -24.91 5.19 -1.18
CA ILE A 210 -26.23 5.25 -0.52
C ILE A 210 -27.10 6.30 -1.21
N ASP A 211 -26.60 7.54 -1.32
CA ASP A 211 -27.35 8.64 -1.93
C ASP A 211 -27.71 8.35 -3.40
N VAL A 212 -26.77 7.84 -4.20
CA VAL A 212 -27.07 7.45 -5.59
C VAL A 212 -28.12 6.34 -5.67
N ARG A 213 -28.10 5.38 -4.72
CA ARG A 213 -29.12 4.31 -4.67
C ARG A 213 -30.49 4.87 -4.34
N GLU A 214 -30.58 5.83 -3.42
CA GLU A 214 -31.83 6.50 -3.06
C GLU A 214 -32.37 7.35 -4.21
N LEU A 215 -31.53 8.16 -4.86
CA LEU A 215 -31.92 8.95 -6.03
C LEU A 215 -32.39 8.07 -7.20
N LYS A 216 -31.78 6.88 -7.37
CA LYS A 216 -32.21 5.91 -8.37
C LYS A 216 -33.59 5.32 -8.05
N LYS A 217 -33.90 5.03 -6.78
CA LYS A 217 -35.25 4.61 -6.37
C LYS A 217 -36.29 5.69 -6.68
N LEU A 218 -35.90 6.95 -6.61
CA LEU A 218 -36.73 8.11 -6.96
C LEU A 218 -36.78 8.40 -8.47
N ASN A 219 -36.33 7.48 -9.32
CA ASN A 219 -36.28 7.62 -10.79
C ASN A 219 -35.52 8.86 -11.29
N LYS A 220 -34.67 9.48 -10.47
CA LYS A 220 -33.81 10.57 -10.92
C LYS A 220 -32.65 9.99 -11.74
N LYS A 221 -32.38 10.57 -12.92
CA LYS A 221 -31.25 10.19 -13.78
C LYS A 221 -29.92 10.67 -13.18
N LEU A 222 -29.44 9.98 -12.14
CA LEU A 222 -28.07 10.15 -11.63
C LEU A 222 -27.26 8.89 -11.89
N TYR A 223 -26.10 9.05 -12.52
CA TYR A 223 -25.19 7.96 -12.82
C TYR A 223 -23.93 8.08 -11.99
N THR A 224 -23.52 6.99 -11.35
CA THR A 224 -22.22 6.92 -10.67
C THR A 224 -21.10 7.12 -11.70
N LYS A 225 -20.24 8.12 -11.47
CA LYS A 225 -19.08 8.34 -12.34
C LYS A 225 -18.16 7.13 -12.20
N LYS A 226 -17.63 6.61 -13.31
CA LYS A 226 -16.76 5.42 -13.30
C LYS A 226 -15.54 5.60 -12.36
N SER A 227 -15.06 6.83 -12.15
CA SER A 227 -14.00 7.15 -11.19
C SER A 227 -14.39 6.91 -9.72
N GLN A 228 -15.65 7.17 -9.36
CA GLN A 228 -16.16 6.91 -8.01
C GLN A 228 -16.25 5.40 -7.76
N VAL A 229 -16.70 4.63 -8.77
CA VAL A 229 -16.73 3.16 -8.71
C VAL A 229 -15.33 2.58 -8.53
N TYR A 230 -14.36 3.05 -9.31
CA TYR A 230 -12.98 2.61 -9.17
C TYR A 230 -12.44 2.88 -7.76
N LEU A 231 -12.65 4.10 -7.26
CA LEU A 231 -12.15 4.52 -5.95
C LEU A 231 -12.81 3.74 -4.80
N PHE A 232 -14.10 3.46 -4.90
CA PHE A 232 -14.82 2.61 -3.96
C PHE A 232 -14.20 1.21 -3.90
N TRP A 233 -14.02 0.55 -5.04
CA TRP A 233 -13.42 -0.78 -5.06
C TRP A 233 -11.99 -0.78 -4.54
N GLN A 234 -11.22 0.26 -4.85
CA GLN A 234 -9.87 0.41 -4.31
C GLN A 234 -9.88 0.47 -2.78
N LEU A 235 -10.66 1.38 -2.20
CA LEU A 235 -10.76 1.55 -0.74
C LEU A 235 -11.41 0.36 -0.04
N ALA A 236 -12.43 -0.24 -0.66
CA ALA A 236 -13.13 -1.41 -0.12
C ALA A 236 -12.18 -2.62 -0.05
N VAL A 237 -11.41 -2.90 -1.11
CA VAL A 237 -10.45 -4.00 -1.11
C VAL A 237 -9.30 -3.75 -0.13
N ILE A 238 -8.82 -2.51 -0.01
CA ILE A 238 -7.82 -2.16 1.02
C ILE A 238 -8.36 -2.39 2.42
N PHE A 239 -9.58 -1.91 2.69
CA PHE A 239 -10.22 -2.04 3.99
C PHE A 239 -10.49 -3.51 4.35
N THR A 240 -11.07 -4.29 3.43
CA THR A 240 -11.30 -5.72 3.67
C THR A 240 -9.99 -6.48 3.83
N GLY A 241 -8.96 -6.16 3.04
CA GLY A 241 -7.61 -6.68 3.24
C GLY A 241 -7.14 -6.45 4.67
N ARG A 242 -7.13 -5.21 5.15
CA ARG A 242 -6.71 -4.89 6.53
C ARG A 242 -7.53 -5.62 7.60
N LEU A 243 -8.84 -5.77 7.41
CA LEU A 243 -9.68 -6.55 8.32
C LEU A 243 -9.27 -8.02 8.40
N THR A 244 -8.87 -8.64 7.28
CA THR A 244 -8.40 -10.04 7.28
C THR A 244 -7.10 -10.25 8.06
N GLN A 245 -6.37 -9.17 8.38
CA GLN A 245 -5.16 -9.24 9.20
C GLN A 245 -5.47 -9.22 10.71
N LEU A 246 -6.68 -8.81 11.14
CA LEU A 246 -7.03 -8.71 12.56
C LEU A 246 -6.93 -10.04 13.33
N PRO A 247 -7.37 -11.20 12.80
CA PRO A 247 -7.17 -12.49 13.48
C PRO A 247 -5.70 -12.83 13.67
N PHE A 248 -4.86 -12.50 12.68
CA PHE A 248 -3.41 -12.68 12.78
C PHE A 248 -2.83 -11.79 13.88
N LEU A 249 -3.24 -10.52 13.95
CA LEU A 249 -2.82 -9.61 15.03
C LEU A 249 -3.29 -10.08 16.40
N TYR A 250 -4.52 -10.59 16.52
CA TYR A 250 -5.03 -11.17 17.76
C TYR A 250 -4.17 -12.31 18.28
N TYR A 251 -3.67 -13.17 17.39
CA TYR A 251 -2.76 -14.25 17.76
C TYR A 251 -1.43 -13.75 18.37
N TYR A 252 -0.92 -12.59 17.93
CA TYR A 252 0.32 -11.99 18.46
C TYR A 252 0.09 -10.96 19.59
N LEU A 253 -1.15 -10.49 19.80
CA LEU A 253 -1.51 -9.44 20.76
C LEU A 253 -1.13 -9.78 22.22
N ASN A 254 -1.16 -11.06 22.59
CA ASN A 254 -0.82 -11.51 23.94
C ASN A 254 0.68 -11.59 24.20
N HIS A 255 1.51 -11.43 23.17
CA HIS A 255 2.96 -11.70 23.24
C HIS A 255 3.81 -10.49 22.90
N LEU A 256 3.25 -9.47 22.22
CA LEU A 256 4.00 -8.32 21.74
C LEU A 256 3.52 -7.00 22.36
N PRO A 257 4.43 -6.09 22.73
CA PRO A 257 4.06 -4.72 23.08
C PRO A 257 3.43 -4.02 21.87
N LEU A 258 2.50 -3.09 22.13
CA LEU A 258 1.71 -2.38 21.12
C LEU A 258 2.55 -1.82 19.95
N ASN A 259 3.73 -1.28 20.22
CA ASN A 259 4.60 -0.71 19.19
C ASN A 259 5.17 -1.76 18.24
N GLN A 260 5.52 -2.95 18.76
CA GLN A 260 5.97 -4.06 17.91
C GLN A 260 4.81 -4.60 17.09
N LEU A 261 3.60 -4.68 17.67
CA LEU A 261 2.40 -5.05 16.94
C LEU A 261 2.11 -4.10 15.76
N ILE A 262 2.18 -2.79 15.99
CA ILE A 262 1.98 -1.76 14.94
C ILE A 262 3.03 -1.93 13.84
N ASN A 263 4.30 -2.13 14.20
CA ASN A 263 5.37 -2.34 13.23
C ASN A 263 5.17 -3.62 12.40
N THR A 264 4.77 -4.73 13.04
CA THR A 264 4.43 -5.97 12.34
C THR A 264 3.27 -5.78 11.37
N HIS A 265 2.21 -5.09 11.80
CA HIS A 265 1.07 -4.76 10.93
C HIS A 265 1.49 -3.92 9.73
N ARG A 266 2.36 -2.91 9.94
CA ARG A 266 2.91 -2.07 8.89
C ARG A 266 3.70 -2.88 7.86
N ILE A 267 4.49 -3.86 8.30
CA ILE A 267 5.25 -4.74 7.40
C ILE A 267 4.31 -5.62 6.57
N ILE A 268 3.27 -6.18 7.18
CA ILE A 268 2.27 -6.97 6.45
C ILE A 268 1.56 -6.11 5.40
N ASP A 269 1.13 -4.91 5.78
CA ASP A 269 0.48 -3.95 4.88
C ASP A 269 1.36 -3.57 3.70
N LEU A 270 2.67 -3.40 3.93
CA LEU A 270 3.65 -3.10 2.89
C LEU A 270 3.64 -4.16 1.78
N PHE A 271 3.60 -5.44 2.18
CA PHE A 271 3.63 -6.57 1.25
C PHE A 271 2.26 -6.89 0.65
N MET A 272 1.18 -6.64 1.39
CA MET A 272 -0.17 -6.95 0.92
C MET A 272 -0.73 -5.87 -0.02
N THR A 273 -0.36 -4.60 0.16
CA THR A 273 -0.93 -3.48 -0.59
C THR A 273 -0.77 -3.60 -2.12
N PRO A 274 0.38 -4.03 -2.67
CA PRO A 274 0.51 -4.24 -4.10
C PRO A 274 -0.51 -5.23 -4.66
N PHE A 275 -0.71 -6.34 -3.96
CA PHE A 275 -1.74 -7.32 -4.31
C PHE A 275 -3.13 -6.71 -4.27
N LEU A 276 -3.47 -5.99 -3.19
CA LEU A 276 -4.78 -5.33 -3.05
C LEU A 276 -5.05 -4.35 -4.20
N TYR A 277 -4.07 -3.54 -4.57
CA TYR A 277 -4.22 -2.58 -5.66
C TYR A 277 -4.47 -3.28 -7.00
N GLN A 278 -3.82 -4.41 -7.23
CA GLN A 278 -4.02 -5.21 -8.44
C GLN A 278 -5.40 -5.86 -8.45
N VAL A 279 -5.78 -6.53 -7.36
CA VAL A 279 -7.08 -7.19 -7.22
C VAL A 279 -8.23 -6.20 -7.38
N ALA A 280 -8.13 -5.02 -6.77
CA ALA A 280 -9.13 -3.96 -6.92
C ALA A 280 -9.26 -3.51 -8.39
N TYR A 281 -8.14 -3.27 -9.07
CA TYR A 281 -8.15 -2.87 -10.47
C TYR A 281 -8.68 -3.96 -11.40
N ILE A 282 -8.26 -5.21 -11.21
CA ILE A 282 -8.73 -6.36 -11.98
C ILE A 282 -10.24 -6.55 -11.76
N GLY A 283 -10.71 -6.47 -10.51
CA GLY A 283 -12.12 -6.57 -10.14
C GLY A 283 -12.98 -5.50 -10.83
N CYS A 284 -12.53 -4.24 -10.81
CA CYS A 284 -13.18 -3.13 -11.51
C CYS A 284 -13.31 -3.37 -13.02
N ASN A 285 -12.37 -4.12 -13.61
CA ASN A 285 -12.23 -4.30 -15.05
C ASN A 285 -12.53 -5.74 -15.51
N ARG A 286 -13.23 -6.53 -14.67
CA ARG A 286 -13.55 -7.94 -14.93
C ARG A 286 -14.21 -8.23 -16.27
N ALA A 287 -14.95 -7.26 -16.83
CA ALA A 287 -15.58 -7.41 -18.14
C ALA A 287 -14.56 -7.60 -19.26
N ILE A 288 -13.40 -6.97 -19.16
CA ILE A 288 -12.31 -7.08 -20.14
C ILE A 288 -11.62 -8.43 -20.01
N LEU A 289 -11.42 -8.89 -18.78
CA LEU A 289 -10.90 -10.22 -18.50
C LEU A 289 -11.82 -11.29 -19.09
N LYS A 290 -13.14 -11.20 -18.83
CA LYS A 290 -14.15 -12.12 -19.40
C LYS A 290 -14.11 -12.15 -20.93
N ARG A 291 -14.00 -11.00 -21.58
CA ARG A 291 -13.89 -10.91 -23.06
C ARG A 291 -12.58 -11.50 -23.58
N ALA A 292 -11.46 -11.29 -22.90
CA ALA A 292 -10.18 -11.86 -23.30
C ALA A 292 -10.18 -13.40 -23.20
N LEU A 293 -10.73 -13.93 -22.10
CA LEU A 293 -10.88 -15.37 -21.89
C LEU A 293 -11.85 -16.02 -22.90
N SER A 294 -12.96 -15.34 -23.24
CA SER A 294 -13.93 -15.87 -24.22
C SER A 294 -13.46 -15.78 -25.67
N CYS A 295 -12.61 -14.81 -26.03
CA CYS A 295 -11.93 -14.80 -27.33
C CYS A 295 -10.94 -15.97 -27.45
N ARG A 296 -10.18 -16.29 -26.40
CA ARG A 296 -9.23 -17.42 -26.42
C ARG A 296 -9.93 -18.77 -26.66
N LYS A 297 -11.10 -18.98 -26.03
CA LYS A 297 -11.93 -20.17 -26.25
C LYS A 297 -12.49 -20.30 -27.67
N ARG A 298 -12.64 -19.18 -28.39
CA ARG A 298 -13.11 -19.18 -29.79
C ARG A 298 -12.00 -19.44 -30.81
N VAL A 299 -10.75 -19.20 -30.46
CA VAL A 299 -9.59 -19.41 -31.35
C VAL A 299 -9.02 -20.83 -31.23
N GLN A 300 -9.15 -21.48 -30.08
CA GLN A 300 -8.72 -22.89 -29.90
C GLN A 300 -9.35 -23.91 -30.87
N PRO A 301 -10.65 -23.85 -31.24
CA PRO A 301 -11.22 -24.78 -32.21
C PRO A 301 -10.86 -24.48 -33.67
N ILE A 302 -10.07 -23.44 -33.96
CA ILE A 302 -9.60 -23.10 -35.32
C ILE A 302 -8.14 -23.56 -35.54
N LEU A 303 -7.46 -24.00 -34.47
CA LEU A 303 -6.06 -24.43 -34.47
C LEU A 303 -5.87 -25.91 -34.13
N ASN A 304 -6.97 -26.65 -33.98
CA ASN A 304 -7.02 -28.11 -33.92
C ASN A 304 -7.78 -28.64 -35.14
#